data_AF-A0A7X6VYC4-F1
#
_entry.id   AF-A0A7X6VYC4-F1
#
_cell.length_a   1.000
_cell.length_b   1.000
_cell.length_c   1.000
_cell.angle_alpha   90.00
_cell.angle_beta   90.00
_cell.angle_gamma   90.00
#
_symmetry.space_group_name_H-M   'P 1'
#
loop_
_entity.id
_entity.type
_entity.pdbx_description
1 polymer ?
#
loop_
_entity_poly.entity_id
_entity_poly.type
_entity_poly.pdbx_seq_one_letter_code
_entity_poly.pdbx_strand_id
1 'polypeptide(L)'
;MKALNKKERNRAFFKVTGLFLLSFVIAIILGFSTMNIGKLSEHRTNTELDRLKNHLKFQENVFAPNVGETAAMLAKVPTAKETGENLEVLNQDIASILSNTKNQVAEDDTWETKMYKDVIEALSNLQMAYNNQLKLKDQVGSSGELDQKLQACITERDRLQTQLTLLQAGGGGGGGADVAQLEKELQKVKQQLNTCNIENRALKQEIEKVRNR
;
A
#
# COMPACT_ATOMS: atom_id res chain seq x y z
N MET A 1 -7.13 26.55 -91.03
CA MET A 1 -8.16 26.07 -90.08
C MET A 1 -9.40 26.95 -90.25
N LYS A 2 -10.61 26.38 -90.35
CA LYS A 2 -11.85 27.17 -90.47
C LYS A 2 -12.13 27.90 -89.14
N ALA A 3 -12.51 29.17 -89.21
CA ALA A 3 -12.90 29.93 -88.03
C ALA A 3 -14.16 29.32 -87.40
N LEU A 4 -14.13 29.07 -86.08
CA LEU A 4 -15.25 28.51 -85.33
C LEU A 4 -16.47 29.42 -85.40
N ASN A 5 -17.66 28.82 -85.51
CA ASN A 5 -18.92 29.55 -85.49
C ASN A 5 -19.08 30.29 -84.14
N LYS A 6 -19.69 31.49 -84.13
CA LYS A 6 -19.86 32.35 -82.93
C LYS A 6 -20.44 31.58 -81.74
N LYS A 7 -21.34 30.62 -82.00
CA LYS A 7 -21.95 29.73 -80.98
C LYS A 7 -20.94 28.75 -80.35
N GLU A 8 -20.03 28.20 -81.15
CA GLU A 8 -18.97 27.28 -80.69
C GLU A 8 -17.90 28.03 -79.91
N ARG A 9 -17.55 29.24 -80.35
CA ARG A 9 -16.61 30.13 -79.65
C ARG A 9 -17.12 30.50 -78.26
N ASN A 10 -18.40 30.84 -78.11
CA ASN A 10 -18.99 31.12 -76.80
C ASN A 10 -19.01 29.89 -75.90
N ARG A 11 -19.33 28.71 -76.44
CA ARG A 11 -19.31 27.46 -75.66
C ARG A 11 -17.90 27.08 -75.20
N ALA A 12 -16.91 27.25 -76.06
CA ALA A 12 -15.50 27.05 -75.72
C ALA A 12 -15.06 28.06 -74.64
N PHE A 13 -15.44 29.33 -74.78
CA PHE A 13 -15.16 30.36 -73.77
C PHE A 13 -15.77 30.02 -72.41
N PHE A 14 -17.04 29.63 -72.34
CA PHE A 14 -17.66 29.21 -71.07
C PHE A 14 -16.99 27.98 -70.46
N LYS A 15 -16.52 27.01 -71.26
CA LYS A 15 -15.77 25.85 -70.76
C LYS A 15 -14.42 26.26 -70.17
N VAL A 16 -13.69 27.16 -70.86
CA VAL A 16 -12.39 27.65 -70.38
C VAL A 16 -12.57 28.50 -69.12
N THR A 17 -13.54 29.41 -69.10
CA THR A 17 -13.84 30.23 -67.92
C THR A 17 -14.32 29.38 -66.75
N GLY A 18 -15.12 28.33 -67.00
CA GLY A 18 -15.55 27.38 -65.98
C GLY A 18 -14.39 26.57 -65.39
N LEU A 19 -13.50 26.05 -66.24
CA LEU A 19 -12.29 25.35 -65.80
C LEU A 19 -11.34 26.28 -65.04
N PHE A 20 -11.20 27.53 -65.48
CA PHE A 20 -10.39 28.53 -64.80
C PHE A 20 -10.92 28.83 -63.40
N LEU A 21 -12.23 29.12 -63.26
CA LEU A 21 -12.86 29.34 -61.97
C LEU A 21 -12.76 28.12 -61.05
N LEU A 22 -12.95 26.91 -61.59
CA LEU A 22 -12.79 25.68 -60.81
C LEU A 22 -11.35 25.51 -60.31
N SER A 23 -10.36 25.74 -61.18
CA SER A 23 -8.94 25.67 -60.80
C SER A 23 -8.57 26.70 -59.73
N PHE A 24 -9.16 27.90 -59.82
CA PHE A 24 -8.95 28.98 -58.87
C PHE A 24 -9.55 28.65 -57.50
N VAL A 25 -10.76 28.10 -57.45
CA VAL A 25 -11.39 27.63 -56.21
C VAL A 25 -10.57 26.51 -55.56
N ILE A 26 -10.09 25.54 -56.33
CA ILE A 26 -9.24 24.45 -55.82
C ILE A 26 -7.93 25.03 -55.24
N ALA A 27 -7.29 25.98 -55.93
CA ALA A 27 -6.07 26.62 -55.46
C ALA A 27 -6.28 27.38 -54.13
N ILE A 28 -7.41 28.09 -53.98
CA ILE A 28 -7.76 28.78 -52.72
C ILE A 28 -7.97 27.76 -51.60
N ILE A 29 -8.72 26.68 -51.84
CA ILE A 29 -8.97 25.64 -50.82
C ILE A 29 -7.66 24.97 -50.38
N LEU A 30 -6.77 24.67 -51.32
CA LEU A 30 -5.45 24.10 -51.01
C LEU A 30 -4.57 25.07 -50.23
N GLY A 31 -4.54 26.35 -50.63
CA GLY A 31 -3.80 27.40 -49.91
C GLY A 31 -4.31 27.59 -48.48
N PHE A 32 -5.63 27.62 -48.28
CA PHE A 32 -6.25 27.73 -46.96
C PHE A 32 -6.00 26.48 -46.10
N SER A 33 -6.13 25.29 -46.67
CA SER A 33 -5.91 24.03 -45.94
C SER A 33 -4.45 23.91 -45.50
N THR A 34 -3.49 24.21 -46.38
CA THR A 34 -2.05 24.13 -46.06
C THR A 34 -1.62 25.15 -44.99
N MET A 35 -2.12 26.39 -45.05
CA MET A 35 -1.83 27.40 -44.02
C MET A 35 -2.45 27.08 -42.65
N ASN A 36 -3.66 26.53 -42.60
CA ASN A 36 -4.32 26.22 -41.32
C ASN A 36 -3.80 24.95 -40.66
N ILE A 37 -3.33 23.95 -41.43
CA ILE A 37 -2.71 22.74 -40.87
C ILE A 37 -1.45 23.10 -40.09
N GLY A 38 -0.63 24.04 -40.59
CA GLY A 38 0.55 24.53 -39.87
C GLY A 38 0.21 25.15 -38.52
N LYS A 39 -0.81 26.03 -38.48
CA LYS A 39 -1.26 26.69 -37.24
C LYS A 39 -1.85 25.73 -36.22
N LEU A 40 -2.63 24.74 -36.67
CA LEU A 40 -3.22 23.73 -35.78
C LEU A 40 -2.16 22.80 -35.20
N SER A 41 -1.17 22.42 -36.01
CA SER A 41 -0.02 21.63 -35.55
C SER A 41 0.79 22.41 -34.51
N GLU A 42 1.10 23.68 -34.79
CA GLU A 42 1.89 24.53 -33.89
C GLU A 42 1.17 24.79 -32.57
N HIS A 43 -0.15 25.02 -32.60
CA HIS A 43 -0.93 25.21 -31.38
C HIS A 43 -0.95 23.96 -30.51
N ARG A 44 -1.15 22.77 -31.11
CA ARG A 44 -1.11 21.50 -30.39
C ARG A 44 0.26 21.23 -29.78
N THR A 45 1.33 21.46 -30.55
CA THR A 45 2.71 21.29 -30.06
C THR A 45 3.01 22.24 -28.91
N ASN A 46 2.55 23.49 -28.97
CA ASN A 46 2.75 24.44 -27.86
C ASN A 46 1.97 24.02 -26.61
N THR A 47 0.73 23.54 -26.73
CA THR A 47 -0.05 23.02 -25.59
C THR A 47 0.63 21.79 -24.97
N GLU A 48 1.11 20.85 -25.77
CA GLU A 48 1.82 19.67 -25.28
C GLU A 48 3.15 20.05 -24.60
N LEU A 49 3.87 21.03 -25.16
CA LEU A 49 5.10 21.55 -24.57
C LEU A 49 4.85 22.23 -23.22
N ASP A 50 3.82 23.08 -23.12
CA ASP A 50 3.47 23.74 -21.87
C ASP A 50 3.02 22.74 -20.82
N ARG A 51 2.24 21.72 -21.21
CA ARG A 51 1.89 20.61 -20.32
C ARG A 51 3.13 19.88 -19.82
N LEU A 52 4.07 19.54 -20.71
CA LEU A 52 5.29 18.82 -20.33
C LEU A 52 6.16 19.67 -19.38
N LYS A 53 6.32 20.97 -19.66
CA LYS A 53 7.02 21.90 -18.76
C LYS A 53 6.39 21.96 -17.38
N ASN A 54 5.06 22.00 -17.31
CA ASN A 54 4.34 22.01 -16.04
C ASN A 54 4.54 20.69 -15.27
N HIS A 55 4.47 19.54 -15.93
CA HIS A 55 4.75 18.25 -15.29
C HIS A 55 6.20 18.16 -14.81
N LEU A 56 7.18 18.59 -15.61
CA LEU A 56 8.60 18.60 -15.21
C LEU A 56 8.82 19.50 -14.00
N LYS A 57 8.21 20.70 -13.99
CA LYS A 57 8.32 21.63 -12.87
C LYS A 57 7.69 21.05 -11.60
N PHE A 58 6.53 20.41 -11.71
CA PHE A 58 5.92 19.69 -10.58
C PHE A 58 6.81 18.54 -10.09
N GLN A 59 7.36 17.77 -11.03
CA GLN A 59 8.24 16.65 -10.73
C GLN A 59 9.48 17.09 -9.95
N GLU A 60 10.15 18.13 -10.43
CA GLU A 60 11.38 18.67 -9.85
C GLU A 60 11.15 19.34 -8.49
N ASN A 61 10.10 20.14 -8.35
CA ASN A 61 9.93 21.02 -7.19
C ASN A 61 9.04 20.43 -6.09
N VAL A 62 8.18 19.45 -6.41
CA VAL A 62 7.19 18.92 -5.47
C VAL A 62 7.34 17.42 -5.35
N PHE A 63 7.18 16.69 -6.45
CA PHE A 63 7.05 15.24 -6.39
C PHE A 63 8.34 14.54 -5.98
N ALA A 64 9.46 14.77 -6.70
CA ALA A 64 10.72 14.09 -6.44
C ALA A 64 11.31 14.42 -5.04
N PRO A 65 11.30 15.69 -4.57
CA PRO A 65 11.74 16.01 -3.21
C PRO A 65 10.90 15.29 -2.15
N ASN A 66 9.57 15.34 -2.25
CA ASN A 66 8.68 14.76 -1.24
C ASN A 66 8.76 13.22 -1.23
N VAL A 67 8.89 12.58 -2.40
CA VAL A 67 9.12 11.14 -2.51
C VAL A 67 10.47 10.76 -1.90
N GLY A 68 11.53 11.53 -2.20
CA GLY A 68 12.86 11.31 -1.63
C GLY A 68 12.89 11.44 -0.11
N GLU A 69 12.26 12.49 0.43
CA GLU A 69 12.11 12.72 1.86
C GLU A 69 11.30 11.60 2.52
N THR A 70 10.16 11.24 1.94
CA THR A 70 9.32 10.14 2.44
C THR A 70 10.08 8.82 2.45
N ALA A 71 10.84 8.51 1.39
CA ALA A 71 11.66 7.30 1.34
C ALA A 71 12.74 7.29 2.43
N ALA A 72 13.39 8.44 2.68
CA ALA A 72 14.38 8.57 3.75
C ALA A 72 13.75 8.39 5.14
N MET A 73 12.55 8.93 5.37
CA MET A 73 11.80 8.72 6.62
C MET A 73 11.36 7.26 6.78
N LEU A 74 10.84 6.63 5.72
CA LEU A 74 10.42 5.23 5.72
C LEU A 74 11.57 4.28 6.04
N ALA A 75 12.79 4.57 5.56
CA ALA A 75 13.97 3.76 5.87
C ALA A 75 14.30 3.71 7.37
N LYS A 76 13.85 4.69 8.16
CA LYS A 76 14.06 4.76 9.60
C LYS A 76 13.02 3.99 10.41
N VAL A 77 11.82 3.78 9.85
CA VAL A 77 10.69 3.13 10.55
C VAL A 77 11.09 1.78 11.17
N PRO A 78 11.79 0.86 10.46
CA PRO A 78 12.16 -0.44 11.03
C PRO A 78 13.10 -0.37 12.24
N THR A 79 13.96 0.66 12.31
CA THR A 79 14.99 0.84 13.33
C THR A 79 14.64 1.90 14.36
N ALA A 80 13.48 2.57 14.26
CA ALA A 80 13.12 3.71 15.10
C ALA A 80 13.20 3.42 16.60
N LYS A 81 12.83 2.20 17.03
CA LYS A 81 12.95 1.77 18.44
C LYS A 81 14.40 1.64 18.92
N GLU A 82 15.32 1.27 18.04
CA GLU A 82 16.73 1.06 18.35
C GLU A 82 17.49 2.40 18.38
N THR A 83 17.07 3.36 17.54
CA THR A 83 17.64 4.71 17.46
C THR A 83 17.00 5.72 18.41
N GLY A 84 15.91 5.35 19.09
CA GLY A 84 15.17 6.23 19.99
C GLY A 84 14.30 7.27 19.28
N GLU A 85 14.05 7.11 17.98
CA GLU A 85 13.14 7.99 17.23
C GLU A 85 11.68 7.70 17.60
N ASN A 86 10.85 8.75 17.64
CA ASN A 86 9.43 8.61 17.91
C ASN A 86 8.69 8.11 16.66
N LEU A 87 8.29 6.84 16.68
CA LEU A 87 7.58 6.17 15.59
C LEU A 87 6.24 6.85 15.22
N GLU A 88 5.53 7.41 16.20
CA GLU A 88 4.25 8.06 15.96
C GLU A 88 4.44 9.36 15.18
N VAL A 89 5.42 10.16 15.58
CA VAL A 89 5.81 11.40 14.88
C VAL A 89 6.27 11.07 13.46
N LEU A 90 7.17 10.09 13.31
CA LEU A 90 7.68 9.67 11.99
C LEU A 90 6.54 9.22 11.06
N ASN A 91 5.57 8.47 11.59
CA ASN A 91 4.41 8.05 10.81
C ASN A 91 3.48 9.20 10.43
N GLN A 92 3.28 10.17 11.33
CA GLN A 92 2.49 11.36 11.07
C GLN A 92 3.14 12.25 10.01
N ASP A 93 4.46 12.43 10.08
CA ASP A 93 5.23 13.22 9.11
C ASP A 93 5.17 12.60 7.72
N ILE A 94 5.38 11.28 7.60
CA ILE A 94 5.22 10.54 6.34
C ILE A 94 3.81 10.72 5.78
N ALA A 95 2.78 10.53 6.61
CA ALA A 95 1.39 10.65 6.16
C ALA A 95 1.05 12.08 5.71
N SER A 96 1.58 13.09 6.41
CA SER A 96 1.43 14.51 6.07
C SER A 96 2.06 14.81 4.71
N ILE A 97 3.32 14.40 4.49
CA ILE A 97 4.02 14.63 3.22
C ILE A 97 3.31 13.94 2.06
N LEU A 98 2.92 12.67 2.21
CA LEU A 98 2.22 11.92 1.17
C LEU A 98 0.86 12.55 0.84
N SER A 99 0.10 12.96 1.86
CA SER A 99 -1.20 13.64 1.67
C SER A 99 -1.04 14.98 0.97
N ASN A 100 -0.09 15.82 1.43
CA ASN A 100 0.19 17.11 0.82
C ASN A 100 0.67 16.99 -0.63
N THR A 101 1.47 15.96 -0.92
CA THR A 101 1.91 15.67 -2.29
C THR A 101 0.74 15.24 -3.15
N LYS A 102 -0.10 14.34 -2.66
CA LYS A 102 -1.30 13.85 -3.35
C LYS A 102 -2.27 14.99 -3.71
N ASN A 103 -2.47 15.94 -2.81
CA ASN A 103 -3.36 17.08 -3.02
C ASN A 103 -2.82 18.09 -4.06
N GLN A 104 -1.52 18.06 -4.36
CA GLN A 104 -0.91 18.90 -5.38
C GLN A 104 -0.80 18.22 -6.75
N VAL A 105 -1.05 16.90 -6.82
CA VAL A 105 -1.17 16.19 -8.08
C VAL A 105 -2.45 16.64 -8.78
N ALA A 106 -2.36 16.94 -10.08
CA ALA A 106 -3.53 17.32 -10.87
C ALA A 106 -4.62 16.23 -10.84
N GLU A 107 -5.88 16.62 -11.02
CA GLU A 107 -7.01 15.67 -11.07
C GLU A 107 -7.28 15.14 -12.49
N ASP A 108 -6.35 15.33 -13.43
CA ASP A 108 -6.51 14.82 -14.78
C ASP A 108 -6.26 13.30 -14.88
N ASP A 109 -6.82 12.69 -15.93
CA ASP A 109 -6.74 11.24 -16.16
C ASP A 109 -5.54 10.87 -17.05
N THR A 110 -4.45 11.65 -16.90
CA THR A 110 -3.23 11.46 -17.68
C THR A 110 -2.37 10.35 -17.10
N TRP A 111 -1.51 9.75 -17.94
CA TRP A 111 -0.64 8.67 -17.47
C TRP A 111 0.41 9.20 -16.47
N GLU A 112 0.86 10.45 -16.62
CA GLU A 112 1.79 11.10 -15.69
C GLU A 112 1.16 11.25 -14.29
N THR A 113 -0.06 11.77 -14.25
CA THR A 113 -0.82 11.94 -13.01
C THR A 113 -1.13 10.61 -12.34
N LYS A 114 -1.49 9.59 -13.13
CA LYS A 114 -1.70 8.23 -12.63
C LYS A 114 -0.42 7.66 -12.02
N MET A 115 0.72 7.81 -12.70
CA MET A 115 2.02 7.40 -12.18
C MET A 115 2.34 8.05 -10.83
N TYR A 116 2.09 9.37 -10.68
CA TYR A 116 2.31 10.05 -9.40
C TYR A 116 1.44 9.47 -8.28
N LYS A 117 0.15 9.19 -8.56
CA LYS A 117 -0.77 8.58 -7.60
C LYS A 117 -0.33 7.17 -7.21
N ASP A 118 0.07 6.35 -8.19
CA ASP A 118 0.51 4.96 -7.97
C ASP A 118 1.76 4.90 -7.07
N VAL A 119 2.73 5.82 -7.28
CA VAL A 119 3.94 5.89 -6.45
C VAL A 119 3.62 6.34 -5.02
N ILE A 120 2.75 7.35 -4.85
CA ILE A 120 2.31 7.80 -3.52
C ILE A 120 1.59 6.66 -2.78
N GLU A 121 0.74 5.92 -3.47
CA GLU A 121 0.06 4.75 -2.92
C GLU A 121 1.05 3.64 -2.54
N ALA A 122 2.06 3.36 -3.37
CA ALA A 122 3.10 2.39 -3.06
C ALA A 122 3.88 2.76 -1.78
N LEU A 123 4.21 4.04 -1.59
CA LEU A 123 4.88 4.52 -0.37
C LEU A 123 3.98 4.40 0.87
N SER A 124 2.69 4.71 0.74
CA SER A 124 1.72 4.52 1.82
C SER A 124 1.56 3.04 2.19
N ASN A 125 1.49 2.15 1.20
CA ASN A 125 1.45 0.71 1.40
C ASN A 125 2.72 0.20 2.09
N LEU A 126 3.89 0.72 1.72
CA LEU A 126 5.15 0.40 2.37
C LEU A 126 5.18 0.85 3.84
N GLN A 127 4.67 2.05 4.14
CA GLN A 127 4.49 2.54 5.51
C GLN A 127 3.64 1.57 6.33
N MET A 128 2.48 1.17 5.80
CA MET A 128 1.60 0.21 6.46
C MET A 128 2.28 -1.14 6.66
N ALA A 129 3.05 -1.63 5.68
CA ALA A 129 3.80 -2.86 5.78
C ALA A 129 4.83 -2.82 6.91
N TYR A 130 5.61 -1.73 7.03
CA TYR A 130 6.56 -1.58 8.14
C TYR A 130 5.86 -1.49 9.49
N ASN A 131 4.76 -0.73 9.59
CA ASN A 131 3.99 -0.67 10.83
C ASN A 131 3.40 -2.02 11.23
N ASN A 132 2.90 -2.80 10.26
CA ASN A 132 2.42 -4.16 10.49
C ASN A 132 3.56 -5.08 10.91
N GLN A 133 4.73 -4.98 10.27
CA GLN A 133 5.91 -5.74 10.65
C GLN A 133 6.34 -5.42 12.09
N LEU A 134 6.32 -4.14 12.50
CA LEU A 134 6.63 -3.75 13.88
C LEU A 134 5.61 -4.29 14.88
N LYS A 135 4.30 -4.18 14.58
CA LYS A 135 3.24 -4.77 15.41
C LYS A 135 3.41 -6.28 15.55
N LEU A 136 3.74 -6.96 14.46
CA LEU A 136 4.02 -8.40 14.48
C LEU A 136 5.31 -8.69 15.27
N LYS A 137 6.37 -7.91 15.10
CA LYS A 137 7.62 -8.05 15.89
C LYS A 137 7.39 -7.81 17.37
N ASP A 138 6.46 -6.93 17.74
CA ASP A 138 6.08 -6.72 19.15
C ASP A 138 5.25 -7.88 19.70
N GLN A 139 4.29 -8.37 18.92
CA GLN A 139 3.48 -9.55 19.28
C GLN A 139 4.32 -10.83 19.36
N VAL A 140 5.29 -10.99 18.46
CA VAL A 140 6.25 -12.10 18.42
C VAL A 140 7.42 -11.85 19.38
N GLY A 141 7.73 -10.60 19.73
CA GLY A 141 8.69 -10.24 20.77
C GLY A 141 8.24 -10.69 22.16
N SER A 142 6.93 -10.84 22.37
CA SER A 142 6.33 -11.59 23.49
C SER A 142 6.52 -13.11 23.39
N SER A 143 7.17 -13.64 22.34
CA SER A 143 7.70 -15.01 22.32
C SER A 143 8.68 -15.22 23.46
N GLY A 144 9.36 -14.18 23.96
CA GLY A 144 10.15 -14.31 25.19
C GLY A 144 9.32 -14.77 26.41
N GLU A 145 8.06 -14.34 26.51
CA GLU A 145 7.15 -14.76 27.58
C GLU A 145 6.60 -16.18 27.32
N LEU A 146 6.33 -16.52 26.05
CA LEU A 146 5.91 -17.86 25.64
C LEU A 146 7.05 -18.89 25.76
N ASP A 147 8.27 -18.52 25.42
CA ASP A 147 9.50 -19.31 25.55
C ASP A 147 9.88 -19.43 27.02
N GLN A 148 9.72 -18.38 27.84
CA GLN A 148 9.84 -18.51 29.29
C GLN A 148 8.78 -19.44 29.88
N LYS A 149 7.52 -19.35 29.45
CA LYS A 149 6.46 -20.26 29.88
C LYS A 149 6.71 -21.68 29.40
N LEU A 150 7.22 -21.86 28.18
CA LEU A 150 7.57 -23.16 27.61
C LEU A 150 8.77 -23.76 28.36
N GLN A 151 9.80 -22.96 28.64
CA GLN A 151 10.98 -23.38 29.41
C GLN A 151 10.60 -23.73 30.86
N ALA A 152 9.71 -22.95 31.48
CA ALA A 152 9.14 -23.27 32.79
C ALA A 152 8.35 -24.59 32.76
N CYS A 153 7.56 -24.81 31.71
CA CYS A 153 6.78 -26.04 31.53
C CYS A 153 7.69 -27.27 31.28
N ILE A 154 8.76 -27.11 30.51
CA ILE A 154 9.78 -28.16 30.29
C ILE A 154 10.49 -28.50 31.61
N THR A 155 10.88 -27.48 32.39
CA THR A 155 11.53 -27.68 33.69
C THR A 155 10.62 -28.40 34.68
N GLU A 156 9.33 -28.06 34.70
CA GLU A 156 8.35 -28.70 35.57
C GLU A 156 8.08 -30.16 35.15
N ARG A 157 8.02 -30.44 33.84
CA ARG A 157 7.93 -31.80 33.31
C ARG A 157 9.12 -32.65 33.75
N ASP A 158 10.33 -32.13 33.63
CA ASP A 158 11.55 -32.88 33.98
C ASP A 158 11.64 -33.13 35.49
N ARG A 159 11.17 -32.18 36.31
CA ARG A 159 11.02 -32.36 37.77
C ARG A 159 10.02 -33.45 38.10
N LEU A 160 8.83 -33.44 37.49
CA LEU A 160 7.79 -34.46 37.70
C LEU A 160 8.25 -35.84 37.21
N GLN A 161 8.97 -35.90 36.10
CA GLN A 161 9.52 -37.14 35.56
C GLN A 161 10.63 -37.70 36.46
N THR A 162 11.45 -36.84 37.06
CA THR A 162 12.44 -37.23 38.08
C THR A 162 11.77 -37.76 39.35
N GLN A 163 10.70 -37.10 39.82
CA GLN A 163 9.90 -37.57 40.96
C GLN A 163 9.22 -38.92 40.67
N LEU A 164 8.64 -39.09 39.49
CA LEU A 164 8.07 -40.36 39.05
C LEU A 164 9.13 -41.47 39.00
N THR A 165 10.32 -41.16 38.50
CA THR A 165 11.43 -42.12 38.44
C THR A 165 11.90 -42.47 39.84
N LEU A 166 11.97 -41.52 40.78
CA LEU A 166 12.30 -41.77 42.18
C LEU A 166 11.21 -42.57 42.91
N LEU A 167 9.94 -42.33 42.61
CA LEU A 167 8.80 -43.11 43.13
C LEU A 167 8.78 -44.54 42.57
N GLN A 168 9.12 -44.73 41.29
CA GLN A 168 9.23 -46.04 40.66
C GLN A 168 10.49 -46.79 41.10
N ALA A 169 11.63 -46.09 41.24
CA ALA A 169 12.89 -46.67 41.74
C ALA A 169 12.86 -46.91 43.26
N GLY A 170 12.03 -46.16 43.99
CA GLY A 170 11.72 -46.36 45.41
C GLY A 170 10.68 -47.46 45.67
N GLY A 171 10.27 -48.21 44.63
CA GLY A 171 9.34 -49.34 44.70
C GLY A 171 9.93 -50.60 45.36
N GLY A 172 10.49 -50.44 46.55
CA GLY A 172 11.09 -51.51 47.34
C GLY A 172 10.80 -51.35 48.83
N GLY A 173 9.53 -51.56 49.22
CA GLY A 173 9.18 -51.95 50.60
C GLY A 173 8.42 -50.90 51.42
N GLY A 174 7.11 -51.10 51.55
CA GLY A 174 6.29 -50.61 52.68
C GLY A 174 5.65 -49.24 52.48
N GLY A 175 4.39 -49.20 52.03
CA GLY A 175 3.69 -47.92 51.85
C GLY A 175 2.20 -48.02 51.54
N GLY A 176 1.47 -48.94 52.17
CA GLY A 176 0.01 -49.02 52.00
C GLY A 176 -0.76 -47.78 52.53
N ALA A 177 -0.10 -46.92 53.30
CA ALA A 177 -0.68 -45.68 53.82
C ALA A 177 -0.51 -44.48 52.87
N ASP A 178 0.55 -44.44 52.06
CA ASP A 178 0.88 -43.30 51.18
C ASP A 178 0.04 -43.28 49.89
N VAL A 179 -0.35 -44.44 49.36
CA VAL A 179 -1.15 -44.51 48.12
C VAL A 179 -2.53 -43.88 48.31
N ALA A 180 -3.17 -44.11 49.46
CA ALA A 180 -4.46 -43.52 49.78
C ALA A 180 -4.35 -41.98 49.99
N GLN A 181 -3.21 -41.51 50.47
CA GLN A 181 -2.95 -40.09 50.69
C GLN A 181 -2.67 -39.37 49.37
N LEU A 182 -1.88 -40.00 48.48
CA LEU A 182 -1.66 -39.55 47.10
C LEU A 182 -2.95 -39.53 46.27
N GLU A 183 -3.82 -40.53 46.41
CA GLU A 183 -5.10 -40.56 45.71
C GLU A 183 -6.05 -39.44 46.18
N LYS A 184 -6.02 -39.13 47.49
CA LYS A 184 -6.77 -38.02 48.08
C LYS A 184 -6.23 -36.66 47.64
N GLU A 185 -4.91 -36.51 47.54
CA GLU A 185 -4.29 -35.29 47.01
C GLU A 185 -4.55 -35.11 45.52
N LEU A 186 -4.51 -36.19 44.72
CA LEU A 186 -4.86 -36.16 43.30
C LEU A 186 -6.31 -35.72 43.09
N GLN A 187 -7.25 -36.23 43.90
CA GLN A 187 -8.65 -35.77 43.85
C GLN A 187 -8.79 -34.29 44.23
N LYS A 188 -8.07 -33.84 45.26
CA LYS A 188 -8.10 -32.44 45.70
C LYS A 188 -7.56 -31.50 44.62
N VAL A 189 -6.44 -31.84 43.99
CA VAL A 189 -5.85 -31.07 42.89
C VAL A 189 -6.79 -31.04 41.68
N LYS A 190 -7.45 -32.16 41.38
CA LYS A 190 -8.44 -32.23 40.28
C LYS A 190 -9.67 -31.36 40.53
N GLN A 191 -10.13 -31.26 41.78
CA GLN A 191 -11.20 -30.32 42.16
C GLN A 191 -10.76 -28.87 42.04
N GLN A 192 -9.56 -28.53 42.50
CA GLN A 192 -9.00 -27.17 42.37
C GLN A 192 -8.83 -26.75 40.90
N LEU A 193 -8.37 -27.66 40.05
CA LEU A 193 -8.27 -27.42 38.60
C LEU A 193 -9.63 -27.14 37.95
N ASN A 194 -10.68 -27.87 38.36
CA ASN A 194 -12.03 -27.63 37.88
C ASN A 194 -12.58 -26.27 38.33
N THR A 195 -12.36 -25.90 39.59
CA THR A 195 -12.74 -24.57 40.11
C THR A 195 -12.04 -23.45 39.33
N CYS A 196 -10.72 -23.57 39.13
CA CYS A 196 -9.94 -22.59 38.37
C CYS A 196 -10.40 -22.47 36.91
N ASN A 197 -10.81 -23.59 36.29
CA ASN A 197 -11.37 -23.58 34.93
C ASN A 197 -12.73 -22.88 34.85
N ILE A 198 -13.57 -23.02 35.88
CA ILE A 198 -14.86 -22.32 35.96
C ILE A 198 -14.65 -20.82 36.17
N GLU A 199 -13.74 -20.43 37.07
CA GLU A 199 -13.38 -19.03 37.30
C GLU A 199 -12.79 -18.38 36.05
N ASN A 200 -11.89 -19.06 35.33
CA ASN A 200 -11.34 -18.57 34.07
C ASN A 200 -12.43 -18.39 32.99
N ARG A 201 -13.45 -19.26 32.95
CA ARG A 201 -14.59 -19.07 32.05
C ARG A 201 -15.45 -17.87 32.43
N ALA A 202 -15.69 -17.67 33.72
CA ALA A 202 -16.44 -16.52 34.23
C ALA A 202 -15.71 -15.20 33.92
N LEU A 203 -14.40 -15.13 34.18
CA LEU A 203 -13.58 -13.96 33.87
C LEU A 203 -13.53 -13.67 32.37
N LYS A 204 -13.45 -14.70 31.51
CA LYS A 204 -13.53 -14.51 30.05
C LYS A 204 -14.87 -13.91 29.62
N GLN A 205 -15.98 -14.36 30.19
CA GLN A 205 -17.30 -13.79 29.90
C GLN A 205 -17.44 -12.35 30.40
N GLU A 206 -16.82 -12.01 31.52
CA GLU A 206 -16.82 -10.65 32.07
C GLU A 206 -15.98 -9.69 31.22
N ILE A 207 -14.81 -10.13 30.78
CA ILE A 207 -13.96 -9.41 29.81
C ILE A 207 -14.72 -9.15 28.50
N GLU A 208 -15.46 -10.14 28.00
CA GLU A 208 -16.24 -10.00 26.77
C GLU A 208 -17.42 -9.02 26.91
N LYS A 209 -18.05 -8.96 28.10
CA LYS A 209 -19.08 -7.96 28.42
C LYS A 209 -18.52 -6.54 28.53
N VAL A 210 -17.33 -6.38 29.08
CA VAL A 210 -16.65 -5.07 29.15
C VAL A 210 -16.18 -4.62 27.77
N ARG A 211 -15.75 -5.53 26.91
CA ARG A 211 -15.29 -5.22 25.54
C ARG A 211 -16.41 -4.80 24.58
N ASN A 212 -17.66 -5.21 24.86
CA ASN A 212 -18.83 -4.90 24.03
C ASN A 212 -19.67 -3.73 24.56
N ARG A 213 -19.16 -2.97 25.54
CA ARG A 213 -19.69 -1.67 25.98
C ARG A 213 -18.79 -0.55 25.45
#